data_AF-A0A847NXD0-F1
#
_entry.id   AF-A0A847NXD0-F1
#
_cell.length_a   1.000
_cell.length_b   1.000
_cell.length_c   1.000
_cell.angle_alpha   90.00
_cell.angle_beta   90.00
_cell.angle_gamma   90.00
#
_symmetry.space_group_name_H-M   'P 1'
#
loop_
_entity.id
_entity.type
_entity.pdbx_description
1 polymer ?
#
loop_
_entity_poly.entity_id
_entity_poly.type
_entity_poly.pdbx_seq_one_letter_code
_entity_poly.pdbx_strand_id
1 'polypeptide(L)' 'MAKEEKINLNTADINDLQKVTGLGHTRAQYILEHRPYKNWDDVKNVPGFNDELISTMKRDATID' A
#
# COMPACT_ATOMS: atom_id res chain seq x y z
N MET A 1 -7.27 -21.79 -7.55
CA MET A 1 -7.34 -20.74 -6.52
C MET A 1 -6.04 -19.96 -6.64
N ALA A 2 -6.05 -18.81 -7.32
CA ALA A 2 -4.85 -18.02 -7.49
C ALA A 2 -4.49 -17.42 -6.13
N LYS A 3 -3.32 -17.80 -5.62
CA LYS A 3 -2.72 -17.22 -4.44
C LYS A 3 -2.30 -15.82 -4.86
N GLU A 4 -3.19 -14.84 -4.73
CA GLU A 4 -2.87 -13.44 -5.02
C GLU A 4 -1.72 -13.05 -4.09
N GLU A 5 -0.52 -12.98 -4.66
CA GLU A 5 0.68 -12.53 -3.97
C GLU A 5 0.43 -11.09 -3.57
N LYS A 6 0.19 -10.89 -2.28
CA LYS A 6 -0.05 -9.56 -1.75
C LYS A 6 1.13 -8.66 -2.08
N ILE A 7 0.82 -7.45 -2.49
CA ILE A 7 1.79 -6.46 -2.94
C ILE A 7 2.49 -5.88 -1.72
N ASN A 8 3.79 -6.12 -1.62
CA ASN A 8 4.57 -5.59 -0.50
C ASN A 8 4.80 -4.09 -0.68
N LEU A 9 4.26 -3.27 0.23
CA LEU A 9 4.34 -1.82 0.16
C LEU A 9 5.76 -1.27 0.27
N ASN A 10 6.73 -2.02 0.81
CA ASN A 10 8.13 -1.61 0.93
C ASN A 10 8.95 -1.91 -0.32
N THR A 11 8.62 -2.96 -1.06
CA THR A 11 9.43 -3.46 -2.19
C THR A 11 8.77 -3.36 -3.55
N ALA A 12 7.43 -3.28 -3.62
CA ALA A 12 6.70 -3.17 -4.87
C ALA A 12 7.03 -1.89 -5.62
N ASP A 13 6.87 -1.89 -6.93
CA ASP A 13 7.02 -0.69 -7.76
C ASP A 13 5.69 0.04 -7.95
N ILE A 14 5.75 1.25 -8.53
CA ILE A 14 4.59 2.14 -8.64
C ILE A 14 3.42 1.50 -9.40
N ASN A 15 3.70 0.62 -10.36
CA ASN A 15 2.69 -0.06 -11.14
C ASN A 15 1.96 -1.10 -10.31
N ASP A 16 2.69 -1.88 -9.50
CA ASP A 16 2.09 -2.84 -8.58
C ASP A 16 1.31 -2.14 -7.48
N LEU A 17 1.84 -1.09 -6.87
CA LEU A 17 1.10 -0.28 -5.91
C LEU A 17 -0.23 0.23 -6.48
N GLN A 18 -0.26 0.64 -7.75
CA GLN A 18 -1.49 1.09 -8.41
C GLN A 18 -2.54 -0.03 -8.63
N LYS A 19 -2.15 -1.31 -8.55
CA LYS A 19 -3.09 -2.44 -8.60
C LYS A 19 -3.83 -2.63 -7.28
N VAL A 20 -3.30 -2.11 -6.18
CA VAL A 20 -3.96 -2.20 -4.87
C VAL A 20 -5.19 -1.30 -4.88
N THR A 21 -6.32 -1.86 -4.47
CA THR A 21 -7.60 -1.14 -4.47
C THR A 21 -7.51 0.15 -3.65
N GLY A 22 -7.75 1.28 -4.31
CA GLY A 22 -7.73 2.62 -3.71
C GLY A 22 -6.35 3.30 -3.64
N LEU A 23 -5.28 2.64 -4.11
CA LEU A 23 -3.99 3.28 -4.40
C LEU A 23 -3.98 3.83 -5.82
N GLY A 24 -4.39 5.08 -6.01
CA GLY A 24 -4.15 5.80 -7.27
C GLY A 24 -2.68 6.21 -7.43
N HIS A 25 -2.31 6.73 -8.61
CA HIS A 25 -0.93 7.16 -8.93
C HIS A 25 -0.30 8.04 -7.83
N THR A 26 -1.01 9.07 -7.37
CA THR A 26 -0.53 9.98 -6.31
C THR A 26 -0.28 9.26 -4.99
N ARG A 27 -1.17 8.36 -4.59
CA ARG A 27 -1.02 7.58 -3.34
C ARG A 27 0.10 6.55 -3.46
N ALA A 28 0.23 5.89 -4.60
CA ALA A 28 1.33 4.98 -4.88
C ALA A 28 2.68 5.72 -4.83
N GLN A 29 2.74 6.95 -5.33
CA GLN A 29 3.93 7.79 -5.22
C GLN A 29 4.23 8.16 -3.76
N TYR A 30 3.22 8.56 -2.98
CA TYR A 30 3.42 8.80 -1.55
C TYR A 30 3.92 7.57 -0.81
N ILE A 31 3.45 6.38 -1.19
CA ILE A 31 3.95 5.11 -0.65
C ILE A 31 5.44 4.97 -0.92
N LEU A 32 5.89 5.25 -2.14
CA LEU A 32 7.31 5.17 -2.51
C LEU A 32 8.17 6.18 -1.73
N GLU A 33 7.68 7.40 -1.57
CA GLU A 33 8.41 8.49 -0.90
C GLU A 33 8.52 8.32 0.62
N HIS A 34 7.54 7.67 1.25
CA HIS A 34 7.48 7.52 2.72
C HIS A 34 7.93 6.13 3.21
N ARG A 35 8.46 5.28 2.32
CA ARG A 35 9.14 4.04 2.73
C ARG A 35 10.36 4.31 3.61
N PRO A 36 10.74 3.36 4.49
CA PRO A 36 10.09 2.08 4.73
C PRO A 36 8.99 2.16 5.81
N TYR A 37 7.97 1.32 5.67
CA TYR A 37 6.92 1.12 6.66
C TYR A 37 7.24 -0.08 7.54
N LYS A 38 7.06 0.04 8.86
CA LYS A 38 7.16 -1.10 9.77
C LYS A 38 5.80 -1.75 10.00
N ASN A 39 4.74 -0.97 9.89
CA ASN A 39 3.38 -1.41 10.12
C ASN A 39 2.38 -0.50 9.41
N TRP A 40 1.10 -0.86 9.46
CA TRP A 40 0.03 -0.13 8.80
C TRP A 40 -0.29 1.23 9.45
N ASP A 41 0.08 1.46 10.71
CA ASP A 41 -0.02 2.78 11.35
C ASP A 41 0.98 3.77 10.72
N ASP A 42 2.17 3.31 10.30
CA ASP A 42 3.10 4.18 9.56
C ASP A 42 2.49 4.63 8.22
N VAL A 43 1.79 3.73 7.53
CA VAL A 43 1.06 4.07 6.29
C VAL A 43 -0.07 5.06 6.57
N LYS A 44 -0.74 4.96 7.72
CA LYS A 44 -1.81 5.88 8.13
C LYS A 44 -1.31 7.30 8.38
N ASN A 45 -0.03 7.47 8.73
CA ASN A 45 0.59 8.79 8.87
C ASN A 45 0.86 9.48 7.52
N VAL A 46 0.74 8.76 6.40
CA VAL A 46 0.95 9.31 5.06
C VAL A 46 -0.28 10.11 4.63
N PRO A 47 -0.12 11.35 4.14
CA PRO A 47 -1.23 12.16 3.67
C PRO A 47 -2.06 11.45 2.58
N GLY A 48 -3.37 11.39 2.79
CA GLY A 48 -4.30 10.75 1.85
C GLY A 48 -4.58 9.27 2.13
N PHE A 49 -4.00 8.70 3.19
CA PHE A 49 -4.30 7.37 3.72
C PHE A 49 -5.19 7.46 4.95
N ASN A 50 -6.33 6.78 4.92
CA ASN A 50 -7.27 6.68 6.04
C ASN A 50 -7.47 5.21 6.43
N ASP A 51 -8.07 4.97 7.60
CA ASP A 51 -8.30 3.62 8.12
C ASP A 51 -9.11 2.74 7.16
N GLU A 52 -10.11 3.31 6.49
CA GLU A 52 -10.94 2.60 5.52
C GLU A 52 -10.13 2.10 4.33
N LEU A 53 -9.34 2.99 3.70
CA LEU A 53 -8.47 2.61 2.60
C LEU A 53 -7.47 1.55 3.03
N ILE A 54 -6.80 1.74 4.17
CA ILE A 54 -5.82 0.80 4.70
C ILE A 54 -6.45 -0.58 4.94
N SER A 55 -7.68 -0.61 5.46
CA SER A 55 -8.43 -1.85 5.67
C SER A 55 -8.68 -2.60 4.35
N THR A 56 -9.03 -1.89 3.28
CA THR A 56 -9.14 -2.46 1.94
C THR A 56 -7.80 -2.93 1.40
N MET A 57 -6.75 -2.10 1.51
CA MET A 57 -5.40 -2.42 1.05
C MET A 57 -4.84 -3.67 1.72
N LYS A 58 -5.12 -3.93 2.99
CA LYS A 58 -4.68 -5.15 3.72
C LYS A 58 -5.11 -6.47 3.06
N ARG A 59 -6.13 -6.42 2.18
CA ARG A 59 -6.57 -7.58 1.39
C ARG A 59 -5.58 -7.89 0.27
N ASP A 60 -5.07 -6.85 -0.39
CA ASP A 60 -4.28 -6.94 -1.62
C ASP A 60 -2.78 -6.64 -1.38
N ALA A 61 -2.41 -6.11 -0.22
CA ALA A 61 -1.06 -5.64 0.10
C ALA A 61 -0.57 -6.09 1.49
N THR A 62 0.75 -6.06 1.68
CA THR A 62 1.46 -6.42 2.92
C THR A 62 2.58 -5.44 3.25
N ILE A 63 3.03 -5.49 4.50
CA ILE A 63 4.24 -4.84 4.98
C ILE A 63 5.07 -5.97 5.58
N ASP A 64 6.28 -6.14 5.07
CA ASP A 64 7.28 -7.12 5.52
C ASP A 64 8.42 -6.38 6.22
#